data_AF-A0A6N4UP66-F1
#
_entry.id   AF-A0A6N4UP66-F1
#
_cell.length_a   1.000
_cell.length_b   1.000
_cell.length_c   1.000
_cell.angle_alpha   90.00
_cell.angle_beta   90.00
_cell.angle_gamma   90.00
#
_symmetry.space_group_name_H-M   'P 1'
#
loop_
_entity.id
_entity.type
_entity.pdbx_description
1 polymer ?
#
loop_
_entity_poly.entity_id
_entity_poly.type
_entity_poly.pdbx_seq_one_letter_code
_entity_poly.pdbx_strand_id
1 'polypeptide(L)'
;MDPLELVPLLGALGAGSVIGNWFGGGRSRREVRSGILRAIATTETKRWATDPDSTDFGDFITAVRDLETAALVARIPRLAVRHYVVLAHAARQLSDDGVDYFRDENDFWGPIDGYFDTLVRDSADVLTRLAWRPWWTRLGLRLDLRNLRTRALEFDDQRLQRRLAGAQKAYGALPGKLGQLPGVKDPPQFVVPSKNTIEASKNETQVGGG
;
A
#
# COMPACT_ATOMS: atom_id res chain seq x y z
N MET A 1 23.62 -34.68 6.17
CA MET A 1 23.33 -33.32 6.65
C MET A 1 22.10 -32.88 5.87
N ASP A 2 20.92 -33.11 6.45
CA ASP A 2 19.65 -33.00 5.75
C ASP A 2 19.17 -31.54 5.63
N PRO A 3 18.58 -31.13 4.49
CA PRO A 3 18.06 -29.78 4.26
C PRO A 3 16.77 -29.44 5.03
N LEU A 4 16.49 -30.13 6.14
CA LEU A 4 15.26 -30.00 6.93
C LEU A 4 15.44 -29.23 8.25
N GLU A 5 16.65 -28.80 8.60
CA GLU A 5 16.90 -28.08 9.87
C GLU A 5 16.73 -26.54 9.79
N LEU A 6 16.46 -25.99 8.60
CA LEU A 6 16.38 -24.54 8.38
C LEU A 6 14.95 -23.96 8.43
N VAL A 7 14.04 -24.55 9.21
CA VAL A 7 12.60 -24.18 9.17
C VAL A 7 12.01 -23.50 10.42
N PRO A 8 12.50 -23.56 11.68
CA PRO A 8 11.74 -22.93 12.76
C PRO A 8 12.37 -21.60 13.22
N LEU A 9 12.20 -20.50 12.47
CA LEU A 9 12.42 -19.15 13.03
C LEU A 9 11.43 -18.07 12.53
N LEU A 10 10.46 -18.41 11.70
CA LEU A 10 9.43 -17.47 11.22
C LEU A 10 8.02 -17.76 11.79
N GLY A 11 7.96 -18.45 12.94
CA GLY A 11 6.72 -18.99 13.51
C GLY A 11 6.21 -18.32 14.79
N ALA A 12 6.72 -17.15 15.20
CA ALA A 12 6.40 -16.58 16.52
C ALA A 12 5.59 -15.28 16.53
N LEU A 13 5.05 -14.80 15.40
CA LEU A 13 4.05 -13.71 15.37
C LEU A 13 2.98 -14.05 14.32
N GLY A 14 1.74 -14.21 14.76
CA GLY A 14 0.68 -14.92 14.06
C GLY A 14 0.22 -14.30 12.73
N ALA A 15 0.59 -14.93 11.61
CA ALA A 15 -0.15 -14.97 10.34
C ALA A 15 0.51 -15.93 9.30
N GLY A 16 1.29 -16.92 9.73
CA GLY A 16 2.23 -17.66 8.86
C GLY A 16 1.72 -18.95 8.20
N SER A 17 0.41 -19.12 7.92
CA SER A 17 -0.15 -20.43 7.55
C SER A 17 -0.41 -20.69 6.06
N VAL A 18 0.02 -19.85 5.11
CA VAL A 18 -0.40 -20.03 3.69
C VAL A 18 0.74 -20.20 2.68
N ILE A 19 1.98 -20.36 3.11
CA ILE A 19 3.11 -20.59 2.18
C ILE A 19 3.52 -22.07 2.23
N GLY A 20 2.59 -22.95 1.86
CA GLY A 20 2.83 -24.39 1.73
C GLY A 20 2.82 -24.83 0.26
N ASN A 21 3.95 -25.41 -0.20
CA ASN A 21 4.12 -26.20 -1.44
C ASN A 21 3.90 -25.48 -2.80
N TRP A 22 4.95 -24.83 -3.30
CA TRP A 22 4.94 -24.04 -4.53
C TRP A 22 5.39 -24.77 -5.82
N PHE A 23 5.44 -26.11 -5.84
CA PHE A 23 5.79 -26.89 -7.05
C PHE A 23 4.67 -27.89 -7.40
N GLY A 24 3.64 -27.43 -8.14
CA GLY A 24 2.50 -28.28 -8.53
C GLY A 24 1.48 -27.62 -9.47
N GLY A 25 1.89 -27.34 -10.71
CA GLY A 25 1.16 -27.16 -11.99
C GLY A 25 -0.23 -26.50 -12.12
N GLY A 26 -1.20 -26.77 -11.24
CA GLY A 26 -2.61 -26.36 -11.43
C GLY A 26 -3.37 -25.99 -10.15
N ARG A 27 -3.15 -26.72 -9.05
CA ARG A 27 -3.75 -26.41 -7.74
C ARG A 27 -3.18 -25.12 -7.16
N SER A 28 -1.85 -24.97 -7.25
CA SER A 28 -1.11 -23.79 -6.85
C SER A 28 -1.63 -22.49 -7.49
N ARG A 29 -2.06 -22.51 -8.76
CA ARG A 29 -2.56 -21.29 -9.42
C ARG A 29 -3.90 -20.82 -8.86
N ARG A 30 -4.78 -21.76 -8.49
CA ARG A 30 -6.09 -21.43 -7.90
C ARG A 30 -5.92 -20.89 -6.49
N GLU A 31 -5.03 -21.48 -5.71
CA GLU A 31 -4.68 -21.04 -4.36
C GLU A 31 -4.03 -19.65 -4.36
N VAL A 32 -3.10 -19.39 -5.29
CA VAL A 32 -2.49 -18.05 -5.44
C VAL A 32 -3.55 -17.02 -5.83
N ARG A 33 -4.48 -17.36 -6.74
CA ARG A 33 -5.58 -16.48 -7.12
C ARG A 33 -6.54 -16.21 -5.96
N SER A 34 -6.95 -17.24 -5.23
CA SER A 34 -7.84 -17.04 -4.07
C SER A 34 -7.14 -16.25 -2.98
N GLY A 35 -5.83 -16.45 -2.79
CA GLY A 35 -5.01 -15.69 -1.85
C GLY A 35 -5.02 -14.19 -2.16
N ILE A 36 -4.73 -13.80 -3.41
CA ILE A 36 -4.75 -12.38 -3.78
C ILE A 36 -6.15 -11.78 -3.74
N LEU A 37 -7.18 -12.49 -4.22
CA LEU A 37 -8.56 -11.97 -4.17
C LEU A 37 -9.06 -11.79 -2.74
N ARG A 38 -8.71 -12.72 -1.84
CA ARG A 38 -8.99 -12.59 -0.42
C ARG A 38 -8.25 -11.40 0.18
N ALA A 39 -6.97 -11.21 -0.15
CA ALA A 39 -6.22 -10.07 0.35
C ALA A 39 -6.81 -8.73 -0.13
N ILE A 40 -7.19 -8.62 -1.42
CA ILE A 40 -7.90 -7.44 -1.95
C ILE A 40 -9.20 -7.22 -1.17
N ALA A 41 -10.03 -8.24 -1.00
CA ALA A 41 -11.29 -8.13 -0.27
C ALA A 41 -11.08 -7.69 1.19
N THR A 42 -10.08 -8.23 1.89
CA THR A 42 -9.74 -7.82 3.25
C THR A 42 -9.29 -6.36 3.29
N THR A 43 -8.43 -5.92 2.38
CA THR A 43 -7.98 -4.51 2.31
C THR A 43 -9.15 -3.58 2.00
N GLU A 44 -10.05 -3.97 1.09
CA GLU A 44 -11.27 -3.22 0.76
C GLU A 44 -12.23 -3.11 1.94
N THR A 45 -12.42 -4.17 2.74
CA THR A 45 -13.24 -4.09 3.95
C THR A 45 -12.59 -3.18 4.99
N LYS A 46 -11.27 -3.32 5.20
CA LYS A 46 -10.52 -2.58 6.22
C LYS A 46 -10.22 -1.13 5.86
N ARG A 47 -10.48 -0.69 4.62
CA ARG A 47 -10.28 0.72 4.23
C ARG A 47 -11.41 1.64 4.69
N TRP A 48 -12.52 1.09 5.18
CA TRP A 48 -13.63 1.87 5.69
C TRP A 48 -13.47 2.07 7.20
N ALA A 49 -13.52 3.32 7.66
CA ALA A 49 -13.64 3.62 9.08
C ALA A 49 -15.03 3.19 9.53
N THR A 50 -15.08 2.13 10.34
CA THR A 50 -16.36 1.60 10.83
C THR A 50 -16.65 2.04 12.27
N ASP A 51 -15.61 2.32 13.06
CA ASP A 51 -15.75 2.54 14.50
C ASP A 51 -14.81 3.67 14.99
N PRO A 52 -15.34 4.75 15.60
CA PRO A 52 -14.58 5.89 16.10
C PRO A 52 -13.59 5.58 17.23
N ASP A 53 -13.75 4.48 17.97
CA ASP A 53 -12.91 4.16 19.14
C ASP A 53 -11.92 3.01 18.88
N SER A 54 -11.81 2.53 17.63
CA SER A 54 -11.05 1.33 17.28
C SER A 54 -9.63 1.58 16.76
N THR A 55 -8.68 0.68 17.10
CA THR A 55 -7.30 0.59 16.55
C THR A 55 -7.24 0.17 15.07
N ASP A 56 -8.23 0.57 14.28
CA ASP A 56 -8.57 -0.01 12.98
C ASP A 56 -7.65 0.43 11.84
N PHE A 57 -6.87 1.50 12.03
CA PHE A 57 -5.81 1.85 11.09
C PHE A 57 -4.68 0.82 11.06
N GLY A 58 -4.32 0.22 12.21
CA GLY A 58 -3.31 -0.84 12.29
C GLY A 58 -3.70 -2.09 11.51
N ASP A 59 -4.99 -2.44 11.57
CA ASP A 59 -5.56 -3.55 10.81
C ASP A 59 -5.51 -3.29 9.30
N PHE A 60 -5.81 -2.06 8.88
CA PHE A 60 -5.67 -1.66 7.48
C PHE A 60 -4.22 -1.79 6.99
N ILE A 61 -3.25 -1.30 7.75
CA ILE A 61 -1.82 -1.43 7.40
C ILE A 61 -1.40 -2.90 7.31
N THR A 62 -1.91 -3.75 8.21
CA THR A 62 -1.67 -5.20 8.17
C THR A 62 -2.26 -5.82 6.91
N ALA A 63 -3.52 -5.48 6.57
CA ALA A 63 -4.17 -5.93 5.35
C ALA A 63 -3.43 -5.49 4.07
N VAL A 64 -2.85 -4.28 4.06
CA VAL A 64 -2.02 -3.79 2.95
C VAL A 64 -0.74 -4.63 2.81
N ARG A 65 -0.06 -4.97 3.90
CA ARG A 65 1.15 -5.82 3.87
C ARG A 65 0.84 -7.23 3.38
N ASP A 66 -0.29 -7.79 3.81
CA ASP A 66 -0.77 -9.10 3.34
C ASP A 66 -1.08 -9.06 1.84
N LEU A 67 -1.69 -7.98 1.36
CA LEU A 67 -1.94 -7.76 -0.07
C LEU A 67 -0.64 -7.66 -0.87
N GLU A 68 0.34 -6.88 -0.42
CA GLU A 68 1.64 -6.76 -1.09
C GLU A 68 2.36 -8.11 -1.17
N THR A 69 2.30 -8.89 -0.09
CA THR A 69 2.86 -10.24 -0.03
C THR A 69 2.15 -11.18 -0.99
N ALA A 70 0.81 -11.21 -0.98
CA ALA A 70 0.02 -12.01 -1.91
C ALA A 70 0.27 -11.61 -3.37
N ALA A 71 0.43 -10.31 -3.65
CA ALA A 71 0.71 -9.80 -4.97
C ALA A 71 2.10 -10.18 -5.47
N LEU A 72 3.10 -10.21 -4.57
CA LEU A 72 4.44 -10.71 -4.87
C LEU A 72 4.39 -12.19 -5.27
N VAL A 73 3.71 -13.02 -4.47
CA VAL A 73 3.52 -14.46 -4.76
C VAL A 73 2.79 -14.66 -6.09
N ALA A 74 1.76 -13.85 -6.36
CA ALA A 74 1.00 -13.86 -7.60
C ALA A 74 1.73 -13.23 -8.81
N ARG A 75 2.95 -12.70 -8.62
CA ARG A 75 3.74 -12.00 -9.64
C ARG A 75 2.96 -10.86 -10.32
N ILE A 76 2.15 -10.16 -9.55
CA ILE A 76 1.45 -8.96 -9.99
C ILE A 76 2.47 -7.81 -10.12
N PRO A 77 2.42 -7.00 -11.19
CA PRO A 77 3.30 -5.85 -11.34
C PRO A 77 3.22 -4.90 -10.14
N ARG A 78 4.37 -4.65 -9.48
CA ARG A 78 4.48 -3.77 -8.30
C ARG A 78 3.85 -2.39 -8.52
N LEU A 79 3.95 -1.86 -9.74
CA LEU A 79 3.35 -0.57 -10.10
C LEU A 79 1.82 -0.58 -9.92
N ALA A 80 1.14 -1.65 -10.31
CA ALA A 80 -0.31 -1.76 -10.15
C ALA A 80 -0.72 -1.84 -8.68
N VAL A 81 0.03 -2.61 -7.90
CA VAL A 81 -0.17 -2.74 -6.44
C VAL A 81 0.02 -1.39 -5.76
N ARG A 82 1.12 -0.69 -6.06
CA ARG A 82 1.39 0.65 -5.51
C ARG A 82 0.28 1.64 -5.84
N HIS A 83 -0.20 1.64 -7.08
CA HIS A 83 -1.33 2.48 -7.50
C HIS A 83 -2.56 2.26 -6.63
N TYR A 84 -2.94 0.99 -6.45
CA TYR A 84 -4.06 0.63 -5.60
C TYR A 84 -3.83 1.04 -4.14
N VAL A 85 -2.69 0.69 -3.55
CA VAL A 85 -2.38 0.96 -2.14
C VAL A 85 -2.38 2.45 -1.84
N VAL A 86 -1.81 3.29 -2.70
CA VAL A 86 -1.83 4.75 -2.54
C VAL A 86 -3.27 5.28 -2.52
N LEU A 87 -4.11 4.82 -3.45
CA LEU A 87 -5.52 5.24 -3.52
C LEU A 87 -6.32 4.74 -2.32
N ALA A 88 -6.16 3.46 -1.95
CA ALA A 88 -6.84 2.85 -0.80
C ALA A 88 -6.42 3.50 0.53
N HIS A 89 -5.15 3.85 0.70
CA HIS A 89 -4.68 4.54 1.89
C HIS A 89 -5.22 5.97 1.98
N ALA A 90 -5.25 6.71 0.87
CA ALA A 90 -5.89 8.02 0.84
C ALA A 90 -7.39 7.91 1.17
N ALA A 91 -8.07 6.88 0.66
CA ALA A 91 -9.48 6.59 0.98
C ALA A 91 -9.70 6.29 2.46
N ARG A 92 -8.86 5.45 3.09
CA ARG A 92 -8.90 5.16 4.54
C ARG A 92 -8.80 6.46 5.35
N GLN A 93 -7.82 7.30 5.02
CA GLN A 93 -7.62 8.56 5.74
C GLN A 93 -8.79 9.54 5.58
N LEU A 94 -9.43 9.58 4.40
CA LEU A 94 -10.64 10.39 4.20
C LEU A 94 -11.84 9.82 4.97
N SER A 95 -11.93 8.49 5.06
CA SER A 95 -12.97 7.82 5.84
C SER A 95 -12.82 8.09 7.34
N ASP A 96 -11.59 8.06 7.87
CA ASP A 96 -11.30 8.40 9.27
C ASP A 96 -11.72 9.86 9.59
N ASP A 97 -11.34 10.81 8.73
CA ASP A 97 -11.73 12.22 8.90
C ASP A 97 -13.26 12.41 8.92
N GLY A 98 -13.99 11.57 8.19
CA GLY A 98 -15.46 11.59 8.17
C GLY A 98 -16.07 11.10 9.46
N VAL A 99 -15.53 10.04 10.07
CA VAL A 99 -16.01 9.50 11.34
C VAL A 99 -15.79 10.48 12.49
N ASP A 100 -14.65 11.18 12.51
CA ASP A 100 -14.36 12.22 13.52
C ASP A 100 -15.34 13.40 13.45
N TYR A 101 -15.84 13.73 12.26
CA TYR A 101 -16.73 14.87 12.05
C TYR A 101 -18.20 14.57 12.38
N PHE A 102 -18.64 13.32 12.23
CA PHE A 102 -20.03 12.88 12.41
C PHE A 102 -20.22 11.90 13.58
N ARG A 103 -19.42 12.05 14.65
CA ARG A 103 -19.35 11.12 15.80
C ARG A 103 -20.70 10.82 16.48
N ASP A 104 -21.69 11.70 16.38
CA ASP A 104 -23.02 11.53 17.03
C ASP A 104 -24.08 10.83 16.14
N GLU A 105 -23.78 10.57 14.85
CA GLU A 105 -24.67 9.84 13.94
C GLU A 105 -24.25 8.37 13.86
N ASN A 106 -24.86 7.54 14.72
CA ASN A 106 -24.56 6.11 14.98
C ASN A 106 -24.56 5.15 13.77
N ASP A 107 -24.78 5.61 12.54
CA ASP A 107 -24.86 4.76 11.32
C ASP A 107 -24.05 5.29 10.13
N PHE A 108 -23.26 6.35 10.29
CA PHE A 108 -22.51 6.94 9.18
C PHE A 108 -21.08 6.42 9.08
N TRP A 109 -20.86 5.49 8.15
CA TRP A 109 -19.56 5.20 7.58
C TRP A 109 -19.03 6.50 6.95
N GLY A 110 -17.90 7.03 7.44
CA GLY A 110 -17.40 8.35 7.05
C GLY A 110 -17.44 8.55 5.52
N PRO A 111 -18.13 9.58 5.00
CA PRO A 111 -18.47 9.67 3.59
C PRO A 111 -17.21 9.91 2.75
N ILE A 112 -16.69 8.85 2.15
CA ILE A 112 -15.78 8.97 1.02
C ILE A 112 -16.64 9.47 -0.16
N ASP A 113 -16.17 10.49 -0.88
CA ASP A 113 -16.80 10.89 -2.14
C ASP A 113 -17.00 9.64 -3.02
N GLY A 114 -18.26 9.33 -3.37
CA GLY A 114 -18.60 8.13 -4.13
C GLY A 114 -17.84 8.03 -5.46
N TYR A 115 -17.42 9.17 -6.03
CA TYR A 115 -16.57 9.18 -7.22
C TYR A 115 -15.14 8.71 -6.92
N PHE A 116 -14.57 9.08 -5.78
CA PHE A 116 -13.25 8.59 -5.35
C PHE A 116 -13.31 7.13 -4.91
N ASP A 117 -14.39 6.70 -4.25
CA ASP A 117 -14.60 5.28 -3.93
C ASP A 117 -14.64 4.42 -5.20
N THR A 118 -15.36 4.89 -6.23
CA THR A 118 -15.38 4.23 -7.54
C THR A 118 -13.98 4.11 -8.13
N LEU A 119 -13.15 5.15 -8.01
CA LEU A 119 -11.77 5.13 -8.48
C LEU A 119 -10.91 4.07 -7.76
N VAL A 120 -11.06 3.93 -6.44
CA VAL A 120 -10.36 2.90 -5.66
C VAL A 120 -10.80 1.50 -6.10
N ARG A 121 -12.11 1.28 -6.26
CA ARG A 121 -12.67 0.01 -6.75
C ARG A 121 -12.19 -0.33 -8.15
N ASP A 122 -12.12 0.65 -9.06
CA ASP A 122 -11.58 0.46 -10.41
C ASP A 122 -10.10 0.04 -10.38
N SER A 123 -9.32 0.59 -9.44
CA SER A 123 -7.94 0.15 -9.22
C SER A 123 -7.86 -1.27 -8.65
N ALA A 124 -8.78 -1.67 -7.77
CA ALA A 124 -8.89 -3.04 -7.28
C ALA A 124 -9.28 -4.02 -8.41
N ASP A 125 -10.14 -3.60 -9.33
CA ASP A 125 -10.50 -4.38 -10.51
C ASP A 125 -9.28 -4.64 -11.39
N VAL A 126 -8.39 -3.65 -11.60
CA VAL A 126 -7.12 -3.89 -12.32
C VAL A 126 -6.29 -5.01 -11.69
N LEU A 127 -6.19 -5.06 -10.36
CA LEU A 127 -5.50 -6.15 -9.65
C LEU A 127 -6.23 -7.50 -9.83
N THR A 128 -7.55 -7.49 -9.75
CA THR A 128 -8.41 -8.67 -9.96
C THR A 128 -8.24 -9.23 -11.38
N ARG A 129 -8.26 -8.36 -12.40
CA ARG A 129 -8.00 -8.74 -13.80
C ARG A 129 -6.58 -9.27 -14.00
N LEU A 130 -5.58 -8.73 -13.30
CA LEU A 130 -4.21 -9.25 -13.33
C LEU A 130 -4.10 -10.65 -12.72
N ALA A 131 -4.86 -10.94 -11.66
CA ALA A 131 -4.91 -12.26 -11.04
C ALA A 131 -5.52 -13.32 -11.99
N TRP A 132 -6.58 -12.95 -12.72
CA TRP A 132 -7.27 -13.87 -13.63
C TRP A 132 -6.60 -14.01 -15.00
N ARG A 133 -6.20 -12.91 -15.63
CA ARG A 133 -5.71 -12.83 -17.01
C ARG A 133 -4.40 -12.03 -17.11
N PRO A 134 -3.29 -12.52 -16.53
CA PRO A 134 -2.07 -11.73 -16.35
C PRO A 134 -1.49 -11.19 -17.66
N TRP A 135 -1.51 -11.98 -18.74
CA TRP A 135 -0.93 -11.59 -20.01
C TRP A 135 -1.73 -10.50 -20.72
N TRP A 136 -3.05 -10.68 -20.84
CA TRP A 136 -3.94 -9.72 -21.48
C TRP A 136 -3.98 -8.40 -20.73
N THR A 137 -4.09 -8.45 -19.41
CA THR A 137 -4.17 -7.24 -18.58
C THR A 137 -2.84 -6.48 -18.58
N ARG A 138 -1.69 -7.17 -18.69
CA ARG A 138 -0.38 -6.50 -18.79
C ARG A 138 -0.24 -5.63 -20.04
N LEU A 139 -0.87 -6.00 -21.16
CA LEU A 139 -0.83 -5.20 -22.39
C LEU A 139 -1.55 -3.84 -22.22
N GLY A 140 -2.69 -3.84 -21.52
CA GLY A 140 -3.47 -2.63 -21.23
C GLY A 140 -3.03 -1.87 -19.98
N LEU A 141 -2.20 -2.47 -19.13
CA LEU A 141 -1.94 -1.96 -17.78
C LEU A 141 -1.49 -0.49 -17.74
N ARG A 142 -0.60 -0.08 -18.65
CA ARG A 142 -0.11 1.31 -18.67
C ARG A 142 -1.23 2.30 -18.98
N LEU A 143 -2.18 1.92 -19.84
CA LEU A 143 -3.34 2.74 -20.21
C LEU A 143 -4.33 2.78 -19.06
N ASP A 144 -4.66 1.62 -18.47
CA ASP A 144 -5.53 1.54 -17.29
C ASP A 144 -5.02 2.42 -16.15
N LEU A 145 -3.74 2.28 -15.79
CA LEU A 145 -3.12 3.10 -14.75
C LEU A 145 -3.02 4.57 -15.14
N ARG A 146 -2.93 4.91 -16.43
CA ARG A 146 -2.95 6.31 -16.89
C ARG A 146 -4.35 6.91 -16.72
N ASN A 147 -5.39 6.17 -17.11
CA ASN A 147 -6.77 6.60 -16.98
C ASN A 147 -7.15 6.80 -15.50
N LEU A 148 -6.75 5.88 -14.63
CA LEU A 148 -6.94 6.03 -13.18
C LEU A 148 -6.25 7.29 -12.64
N ARG A 149 -5.01 7.58 -13.08
CA ARG A 149 -4.30 8.80 -12.69
C ARG A 149 -4.97 10.07 -13.21
N THR A 150 -5.45 10.06 -14.45
CA THR A 150 -6.15 11.21 -15.02
C THR A 150 -7.42 11.49 -14.24
N ARG A 151 -8.23 10.48 -13.94
CA ARG A 151 -9.42 10.62 -13.11
C ARG A 151 -9.09 11.08 -11.69
N ALA A 152 -8.00 10.59 -11.10
CA ALA A 152 -7.52 11.07 -9.80
C ALA A 152 -7.15 12.57 -9.79
N LEU A 153 -6.74 13.12 -10.93
CA LEU A 153 -6.39 14.55 -11.08
C LEU A 153 -7.61 15.44 -11.35
N GLU A 154 -8.75 14.87 -11.74
CA GLU A 154 -10.00 15.62 -11.95
C GLU A 154 -10.60 16.09 -10.62
N PHE A 155 -10.17 15.52 -9.49
CA PHE A 155 -10.59 15.96 -8.18
C PHE A 155 -9.87 17.24 -7.75
N ASP A 156 -10.62 18.34 -7.67
CA ASP A 156 -10.13 19.64 -7.18
C ASP A 156 -10.24 19.79 -5.64
N ASP A 157 -10.53 18.70 -4.93
CA ASP A 157 -10.58 18.72 -3.47
C ASP A 157 -9.17 18.74 -2.86
N GLN A 158 -8.83 19.87 -2.22
CA GLN A 158 -7.57 20.07 -1.54
C GLN A 158 -7.33 19.04 -0.42
N ARG A 159 -8.38 18.54 0.25
CA ARG A 159 -8.26 17.51 1.30
C ARG A 159 -7.79 16.21 0.69
N LEU A 160 -8.46 15.74 -0.36
CA LEU A 160 -8.07 14.54 -1.11
C LEU A 160 -6.64 14.66 -1.65
N GLN A 161 -6.26 15.78 -2.24
CA GLN A 161 -4.90 15.99 -2.75
C GLN A 161 -3.83 15.87 -1.65
N ARG A 162 -4.09 16.41 -0.44
CA ARG A 162 -3.18 16.26 0.71
C ARG A 162 -3.07 14.81 1.17
N ARG A 163 -4.18 14.08 1.25
CA ARG A 163 -4.19 12.65 1.62
C ARG A 163 -3.47 11.79 0.58
N LEU A 164 -3.70 12.04 -0.70
CA LEU A 164 -2.96 11.42 -1.80
C LEU A 164 -1.46 11.70 -1.71
N ALA A 165 -1.06 12.94 -1.43
CA ALA A 165 0.34 13.28 -1.27
C ALA A 165 0.97 12.55 -0.07
N GLY A 166 0.26 12.48 1.05
CA GLY A 166 0.67 11.71 2.23
C GLY A 166 0.82 10.20 1.94
N ALA A 167 -0.16 9.61 1.26
CA ALA A 167 -0.11 8.21 0.86
C ALA A 167 1.05 7.92 -0.11
N GLN A 168 1.32 8.81 -1.06
CA GLN A 168 2.46 8.68 -1.97
C GLN A 168 3.80 8.81 -1.26
N LYS A 169 3.89 9.63 -0.20
CA LYS A 169 5.10 9.70 0.63
C LYS A 169 5.35 8.37 1.37
N ALA A 170 4.28 7.69 1.80
CA ALA A 170 4.39 6.42 2.52
C ALA A 170 4.71 5.22 1.59
N TYR A 171 4.07 5.13 0.42
CA TYR A 171 4.16 3.96 -0.47
C TYR A 171 4.93 4.19 -1.77
N GLY A 172 5.41 5.42 -1.97
CA GLY A 172 6.18 5.86 -3.14
C GLY A 172 5.34 6.66 -4.14
N ALA A 173 6.00 7.62 -4.79
CA ALA A 173 5.37 8.49 -5.78
C ALA A 173 4.82 7.70 -6.97
N LEU A 174 3.62 8.09 -7.41
CA LEU A 174 3.00 7.56 -8.62
C LEU A 174 3.53 8.31 -9.85
N PRO A 175 3.72 7.66 -11.00
CA PRO A 175 4.28 8.34 -12.18
C PRO A 175 3.36 9.44 -12.73
N GLY A 176 3.96 10.50 -13.25
CA GLY A 176 3.26 11.61 -13.93
C GLY A 176 2.88 12.76 -12.99
N LYS A 177 1.91 13.59 -13.39
CA LYS A 177 1.47 14.77 -12.63
C LYS A 177 1.00 14.44 -11.21
N LEU A 178 0.41 13.26 -11.02
CA LEU A 178 -0.06 12.80 -9.71
C LEU A 178 1.10 12.58 -8.71
N GLY A 179 2.30 12.23 -9.19
CA GLY A 179 3.52 12.14 -8.37
C GLY A 179 4.19 13.47 -8.06
N GLN A 180 3.71 14.54 -8.69
CA GLN A 180 4.24 15.89 -8.54
C GLN A 180 3.33 16.74 -7.65
N LEU A 181 2.36 16.13 -6.98
CA LEU A 181 1.47 16.84 -6.06
C LEU A 181 2.31 17.54 -4.96
N PRO A 182 1.94 18.79 -4.59
CA PRO A 182 2.65 19.52 -3.55
C PRO A 182 2.61 18.72 -2.23
N GLY A 183 3.78 18.45 -1.65
CA GLY A 183 3.93 17.60 -0.45
C GLY A 183 4.50 16.19 -0.71
N VAL A 184 4.63 15.77 -1.98
CA VAL A 184 5.19 14.45 -2.36
C VAL A 184 6.73 14.43 -2.40
N LYS A 185 7.42 15.58 -2.19
CA LYS A 185 8.89 15.64 -2.22
C LYS A 185 9.51 14.50 -1.40
N ASP A 186 10.33 13.70 -2.06
CA ASP A 186 11.01 12.56 -1.45
C ASP A 186 11.73 13.01 -0.16
N PRO A 187 11.67 12.23 0.94
CA PRO A 187 12.67 12.39 1.98
C PRO A 187 14.05 12.27 1.31
N PRO A 188 15.03 13.12 1.66
CA PRO A 188 16.35 13.05 1.05
C PRO A 188 16.88 11.61 1.22
N GLN A 189 17.02 10.89 0.10
CA GLN A 189 17.46 9.48 0.08
C GLN A 189 18.91 9.32 0.56
N PHE A 190 19.64 10.44 0.63
CA PHE A 190 20.91 10.55 1.31
C PHE A 190 20.73 11.56 2.43
N VAL A 191 20.80 11.09 3.69
CA VAL A 191 21.28 11.95 4.76
C VAL A 191 22.73 12.25 4.41
N VAL A 192 22.96 13.33 3.65
CA VAL A 192 24.30 13.89 3.55
C VAL A 192 24.67 14.26 4.98
N PRO A 193 25.67 13.60 5.60
CA PRO A 193 26.06 13.96 6.96
C PRO A 193 26.34 15.45 6.96
N SER A 194 25.66 16.18 7.85
CA SER A 194 25.87 17.61 7.96
C SER A 194 27.36 17.85 8.20
N LYS A 195 27.96 18.89 7.60
CA LYS A 195 29.39 19.20 7.79
C LYS A 195 29.76 19.25 9.28
N ASN A 196 28.83 19.65 10.14
CA ASN A 196 29.00 19.72 11.59
C ASN A 196 29.26 18.33 12.23
N THR A 197 28.73 17.25 11.67
CA THR A 197 28.95 15.88 12.15
C THR A 197 30.35 15.36 11.78
N ILE A 198 30.90 15.83 10.66
CA ILE A 198 32.25 15.44 10.18
C ILE A 198 33.33 16.17 10.99
N GLU A 199 33.07 17.42 11.39
CA GLU A 199 34.01 18.19 12.23
C GLU A 199 34.07 17.67 13.67
N ALA A 200 32.94 17.22 14.25
CA ALA A 200 32.92 16.58 15.56
C ALA A 200 33.76 15.29 15.61
N SER A 201 33.66 14.45 14.57
CA SER A 201 34.45 13.21 14.44
C SER A 201 35.96 13.46 14.30
N LYS A 202 36.37 14.57 13.66
CA LYS A 202 37.80 14.91 13.53
C LYS A 202 38.41 15.41 14.82
N ASN A 203 37.63 16.09 15.67
CA ASN A 203 38.13 16.61 16.94
C ASN A 203 38.27 15.51 18.01
N GLU A 204 37.42 14.49 18.01
CA GLU A 204 37.56 13.36 18.95
C GLU A 204 38.79 12.48 18.66
N THR A 205 39.25 12.43 17.42
CA THR A 205 40.40 11.59 17.03
C THR A 205 41.75 12.21 17.45
N GLN A 206 41.82 13.51 17.75
CA GLN A 206 43.05 14.17 18.17
C GLN A 206 43.31 14.19 19.68
N VAL A 207 42.32 13.86 20.52
CA VAL A 207 42.44 13.99 21.99
C VAL A 207 42.86 12.68 22.66
N GLY A 208 42.82 11.53 21.97
CA GLY A 208 43.15 10.21 22.53
C GLY A 208 44.58 9.71 22.33
N GLY A 209 45.51 10.55 21.86
CA GLY A 209 46.88 10.17 21.48
C GLY A 209 47.99 10.88 22.25
N GLY A 210 47.86 11.00 23.58
CA GLY A 210 48.86 11.56 24.48
C GLY A 210 49.09 10.67 25.68
#